data_AF-A0A1C6AS38-F1
#
_entry.id   AF-A0A1C6AS38-F1
#
_cell.length_a   1.000
_cell.length_b   1.000
_cell.length_c   1.000
_cell.angle_alpha   90.00
_cell.angle_beta   90.00
_cell.angle_gamma   90.00
#
_symmetry.space_group_name_H-M   'P 1'
#
loop_
_entity.id
_entity.type
_entity.pdbx_description
1 polymer ?
#
loop_
_entity_poly.entity_id
_entity_poly.type
_entity_poly.pdbx_seq_one_letter_code
_entity_poly.pdbx_strand_id
1 'polypeptide(L)'
;MKNKNLICHSCGQLAAQMKEASGGSYRQYDQLLQKLMELERQGNVELFAGDCPLEDTNTVLEAEQHYTVCHHMRCRSCGALYFVGACIRGAPVFRQVADIRKENLDTRLWGRCGTYYLQKKD
;
A
#
# COMPACT_ATOMS: atom_id res chain seq x y z
N MET A 1 14.85 -5.09 -26.48
CA MET A 1 15.55 -3.87 -26.04
C MET A 1 16.04 -4.08 -24.61
N LYS A 2 17.36 -4.04 -24.39
CA LYS A 2 17.95 -4.13 -23.04
C LYS A 2 17.75 -2.77 -22.35
N ASN A 3 16.86 -2.68 -21.37
CA ASN A 3 16.94 -1.57 -20.41
C ASN A 3 17.55 -2.08 -19.12
N LYS A 4 18.79 -1.67 -18.94
CA LYS A 4 19.59 -1.73 -17.71
C LYS A 4 18.71 -1.36 -16.51
N ASN A 5 19.01 -1.96 -15.36
CA ASN A 5 18.54 -1.58 -14.02
C ASN A 5 18.41 -0.06 -13.81
N LEU A 6 17.34 0.56 -14.32
CA LEU A 6 16.88 1.85 -13.83
C LEU A 6 16.09 1.50 -12.58
N ILE A 7 16.71 1.72 -11.42
CA ILE A 7 15.98 1.81 -10.17
C ILE A 7 14.88 2.85 -10.40
N CYS A 8 13.63 2.40 -10.47
CA CYS A 8 12.50 3.30 -10.66
C CYS A 8 12.55 4.35 -9.55
N HIS A 9 12.62 5.64 -9.91
CA HIS A 9 12.83 6.72 -8.95
C HIS A 9 11.76 6.72 -7.85
N SER A 10 10.49 6.59 -8.24
CA SER A 10 9.34 6.50 -7.32
C SER A 10 9.47 5.29 -6.39
N CYS A 11 9.86 4.14 -6.93
CA CYS A 11 10.08 2.92 -6.14
C CYS A 11 11.28 3.03 -5.19
N GLY A 12 12.33 3.73 -5.60
CA GLY A 12 13.52 3.97 -4.77
C GLY A 12 13.21 4.85 -3.56
N GLN A 13 12.45 5.94 -3.76
CA GLN A 13 11.99 6.79 -2.66
C GLN A 13 11.11 6.02 -1.67
N LEU A 14 10.16 5.27 -2.22
CA LEU A 14 9.28 4.41 -1.46
C LEU A 14 10.08 3.37 -0.65
N ALA A 15 10.96 2.60 -1.30
CA ALA A 15 11.83 1.61 -0.64
C ALA A 15 12.66 2.19 0.52
N ALA A 16 13.18 3.40 0.36
CA ALA A 16 13.93 4.07 1.43
C ALA A 16 13.05 4.37 2.65
N GLN A 17 11.88 4.98 2.44
CA GLN A 17 10.97 5.30 3.54
C GLN A 17 10.39 4.07 4.22
N MET A 18 10.09 3.02 3.44
CA MET A 18 9.64 1.74 3.99
C MET A 18 10.67 1.13 4.92
N LYS A 19 11.96 1.22 4.56
CA LYS A 19 13.07 0.73 5.37
C LYS A 19 13.20 1.50 6.70
N GLU A 20 12.87 2.79 6.69
CA GLU A 20 12.84 3.63 7.90
C GLU A 20 11.62 3.35 8.79
N ALA A 21 10.47 3.01 8.19
CA ALA A 21 9.24 2.70 8.90
C ALA A 21 9.13 1.24 9.37
N SER A 22 9.98 0.34 8.87
CA SER A 22 9.92 -1.08 9.24
C SER A 22 10.52 -1.30 10.63
N GLY A 23 9.69 -1.78 11.56
CA GLY A 23 10.11 -2.20 12.89
C GLY A 23 10.00 -1.15 13.99
N GLY A 24 9.35 -0.01 13.76
CA GLY A 24 9.06 0.94 14.85
C GLY A 24 7.58 1.25 15.06
N SER A 25 7.33 2.37 15.72
CA SER A 25 6.05 2.67 16.36
C SER A 25 4.98 3.12 15.37
N TYR A 26 3.73 3.18 15.84
CA TYR A 26 2.59 3.69 15.08
C TYR A 26 2.86 5.06 14.41
N ARG A 27 3.68 5.93 15.01
CA ARG A 27 4.05 7.23 14.42
C ARG A 27 4.79 7.10 13.08
N GLN A 28 5.58 6.04 12.90
CA GLN A 28 6.28 5.82 11.63
C GLN A 28 5.33 5.30 10.55
N TYR A 29 4.27 4.58 10.94
CA TYR A 29 3.19 4.22 10.04
C TYR A 29 2.47 5.47 9.53
N ASP A 30 2.14 6.42 10.40
CA ASP A 30 1.48 7.67 10.00
C ASP A 30 2.32 8.45 8.98
N GLN A 31 3.63 8.54 9.19
CA GLN A 31 4.55 9.20 8.24
C GLN A 31 4.57 8.51 6.87
N LEU A 32 4.63 7.19 6.86
CA LEU A 32 4.56 6.39 5.64
C LEU A 32 3.21 6.57 4.93
N LEU A 33 2.10 6.54 5.67
CA LEU A 33 0.76 6.73 5.15
C LEU A 33 0.61 8.11 4.49
N GLN A 34 1.07 9.17 5.16
CA GLN A 34 1.07 10.51 4.60
C GLN A 34 1.88 10.60 3.31
N LYS A 35 3.04 9.92 3.23
CA LYS A 35 3.80 9.88 1.97
C LYS A 35 3.04 9.16 0.87
N LEU A 36 2.41 8.02 1.18
CA LEU A 36 1.64 7.27 0.20
C LEU A 36 0.48 8.09 -0.35
N MET A 37 -0.22 8.83 0.50
CA MET A 37 -1.26 9.78 0.09
C MET A 37 -0.71 10.88 -0.82
N GLU A 38 0.47 11.43 -0.50
CA GLU A 38 1.12 12.44 -1.35
C GLU A 38 1.46 11.88 -2.74
N LEU A 39 2.06 10.68 -2.79
CA LEU A 39 2.45 10.02 -4.03
C LEU A 39 1.24 9.60 -4.87
N GLU A 40 0.16 9.17 -4.22
CA GLU A 40 -1.10 8.85 -4.89
C GLU A 40 -1.71 10.11 -5.51
N ARG A 41 -1.79 11.21 -4.75
CA ARG A 41 -2.29 12.50 -5.23
C ARG A 41 -1.47 13.05 -6.40
N GLN A 42 -0.15 12.81 -6.40
CA GLN A 42 0.75 13.17 -7.51
C GLN A 42 0.64 12.22 -8.71
N GLY A 43 -0.11 11.11 -8.60
CA GLY A 43 -0.23 10.09 -9.64
C GLY A 43 1.01 9.21 -9.80
N ASN A 44 1.94 9.22 -8.86
CA ASN A 44 3.15 8.39 -8.90
C ASN A 44 2.85 6.93 -8.53
N VAL A 45 1.90 6.75 -7.62
CA VAL A 45 1.31 5.45 -7.26
C VAL A 45 -0.20 5.51 -7.36
N GLU A 46 -0.83 4.35 -7.26
CA GLU A 46 -2.27 4.24 -7.10
C GLU A 46 -2.61 3.14 -6.11
N LEU A 47 -3.73 3.30 -5.41
CA LEU A 47 -4.37 2.20 -4.70
C LEU A 47 -4.85 1.16 -5.71
N PHE A 48 -4.12 0.05 -5.78
CA PHE A 48 -4.46 -1.07 -6.65
C PHE A 48 -5.59 -1.90 -6.03
N ALA A 49 -5.46 -2.27 -4.77
CA ALA A 49 -6.50 -2.94 -3.99
C ALA A 49 -6.33 -2.57 -2.52
N GLY A 50 -7.41 -2.45 -1.76
CA GLY A 50 -7.31 -2.20 -0.33
C GLY A 50 -8.65 -2.28 0.37
N ASP A 51 -8.57 -2.17 1.69
CA ASP A 51 -9.74 -2.19 2.56
C ASP A 51 -10.54 -0.86 2.50
N CYS A 52 -9.83 0.27 2.43
CA CYS A 52 -10.42 1.60 2.31
C CYS A 52 -9.54 2.51 1.44
N PRO A 53 -9.99 3.73 1.07
CA PRO A 53 -9.09 4.79 0.63
C PRO A 53 -8.00 5.08 1.67
N LEU A 54 -6.82 5.54 1.23
CA LEU A 54 -5.72 5.85 2.15
C LEU A 54 -6.10 6.91 3.19
N GLU A 55 -6.85 7.93 2.78
CA GLU A 55 -7.32 9.02 3.65
C GLU A 55 -8.26 8.56 4.78
N ASP A 56 -8.96 7.45 4.59
CA ASP A 56 -9.90 6.90 5.57
C ASP A 56 -9.24 5.96 6.59
N THR A 57 -7.96 5.62 6.40
CA THR A 57 -7.24 4.60 7.19
C THR A 57 -7.35 4.86 8.69
N ASN A 58 -7.12 6.10 9.14
CA ASN A 58 -7.14 6.43 10.56
C ASN A 58 -8.55 6.32 11.14
N THR A 59 -9.55 6.85 10.44
CA THR A 59 -10.97 6.73 10.83
C THR A 59 -11.39 5.25 10.96
N VAL A 60 -10.97 4.40 10.03
CA VAL A 60 -11.25 2.96 10.07
C VAL A 60 -10.57 2.28 11.25
N LEU A 61 -9.31 2.62 11.53
CA LEU A 61 -8.57 2.05 12.67
C LEU A 61 -9.18 2.50 14.00
N GLU A 62 -9.58 3.77 14.14
CA GLU A 62 -10.22 4.33 15.34
C GLU A 62 -11.61 3.73 15.60
N ALA A 63 -12.33 3.33 14.55
CA ALA A 63 -13.62 2.66 14.70
C ALA A 63 -13.49 1.23 15.26
N GLU A 64 -12.29 0.64 15.23
CA GLU A 64 -11.96 -0.71 15.73
C GLU A 64 -12.88 -1.85 15.24
N GLN A 65 -13.63 -1.63 14.16
CA GLN A 65 -14.50 -2.67 13.55
C GLN A 65 -13.68 -3.79 12.91
N HIS A 66 -12.50 -3.44 12.41
CA HIS A 66 -11.51 -4.36 11.89
C HIS A 66 -10.16 -4.11 12.56
N TYR A 67 -9.49 -5.18 12.99
CA TYR A 67 -8.19 -5.05 13.66
C TYR A 67 -7.05 -4.64 12.74
N THR A 68 -7.24 -4.77 11.43
CA THR A 68 -6.22 -4.48 10.41
C THR A 68 -6.79 -3.71 9.24
N VAL A 69 -5.99 -2.80 8.70
CA VAL A 69 -6.27 -2.11 7.43
C VAL A 69 -5.11 -2.39 6.48
N CYS A 70 -5.42 -2.89 5.29
CA CYS A 70 -4.46 -3.34 4.30
C CYS A 70 -4.65 -2.65 2.95
N HIS A 71 -3.53 -2.32 2.31
CA HIS A 71 -3.47 -1.71 0.99
C HIS A 71 -2.38 -2.36 0.14
N HIS A 72 -2.68 -2.53 -1.13
CA HIS A 72 -1.77 -2.87 -2.21
C HIS A 72 -1.63 -1.65 -3.10
N MET A 73 -0.43 -1.07 -3.13
CA MET A 73 -0.09 0.12 -3.90
C MET A 73 0.65 -0.28 -5.16
N ARG A 74 0.25 0.25 -6.32
CA ARG A 74 0.94 0.02 -7.61
C ARG A 74 1.67 1.27 -8.04
N CYS A 75 2.96 1.14 -8.35
CA CYS A 75 3.70 2.22 -9.01
C CYS A 75 3.22 2.37 -10.45
N ARG A 76 2.77 3.56 -10.83
CA ARG A 76 2.29 3.82 -12.21
C ARG A 76 3.42 3.77 -13.23
N SER A 77 4.67 4.05 -12.84
CA SER A 77 5.81 4.11 -13.76
C SER A 77 6.36 2.74 -14.16
N CYS A 78 6.38 1.76 -13.25
CA CYS A 78 7.01 0.45 -13.51
C CYS A 78 6.11 -0.75 -13.19
N GLY A 79 4.91 -0.53 -12.63
CA GLY A 79 3.97 -1.58 -12.28
C GLY A 79 4.32 -2.37 -11.01
N ALA A 80 5.41 -2.03 -10.31
CA ALA A 80 5.76 -2.69 -9.05
C ALA A 80 4.62 -2.54 -8.02
N LEU A 81 4.35 -3.63 -7.31
CA LEU A 81 3.31 -3.71 -6.29
C LEU A 81 3.94 -3.74 -4.90
N TYR A 82 3.28 -3.07 -3.97
CA TYR A 82 3.71 -2.97 -2.59
C TYR A 82 2.53 -3.20 -1.65
N PHE A 83 2.76 -3.92 -0.57
CA PHE A 83 1.79 -4.17 0.49
C PHE A 83 2.08 -3.28 1.70
N VAL A 84 1.02 -2.69 2.24
CA VAL A 84 1.03 -1.83 3.41
C VAL A 84 -0.11 -2.26 4.32
N GLY A 85 0.21 -2.71 5.53
CA GLY A 85 -0.78 -3.14 6.52
C GLY A 85 -0.55 -2.46 7.86
N ALA A 86 -1.60 -1.91 8.44
CA ALA A 86 -1.64 -1.53 9.85
C ALA A 86 -2.43 -2.55 10.66
N CYS A 87 -2.06 -2.70 11.93
CA CYS A 87 -2.78 -3.47 12.92
C CYS A 87 -2.85 -2.66 14.20
N ILE A 88 -4.04 -2.48 14.79
CA ILE A 88 -4.18 -1.75 16.06
C ILE A 88 -3.49 -2.44 17.24
N ARG A 89 -3.11 -3.72 17.08
CA ARG A 89 -2.46 -4.57 18.09
C ARG A 89 -1.02 -4.95 17.76
N GLY A 90 -0.44 -4.43 16.68
CA GLY A 90 0.83 -4.91 16.17
C GLY A 90 1.62 -3.87 15.39
N ALA A 91 2.84 -4.26 15.00
CA ALA A 91 3.65 -3.42 14.15
C ALA A 91 3.06 -3.34 12.73
N PRO A 92 3.13 -2.16 12.09
CA PRO A 92 2.80 -2.05 10.68
C PRO A 92 3.70 -2.94 9.83
N VAL A 93 3.15 -3.48 8.75
CA VAL A 93 3.86 -4.33 7.80
C VAL A 93 3.99 -3.61 6.48
N PHE A 94 5.22 -3.58 5.99
CA PHE A 94 5.54 -3.07 4.67
C PHE A 94 6.36 -4.09 3.89
N ARG A 95 5.97 -4.39 2.64
CA ARG A 95 6.84 -5.18 1.74
C ARG A 95 6.54 -4.96 0.26
N GLN A 96 7.52 -5.22 -0.60
CA GLN A 96 7.26 -5.39 -2.02
C GLN A 96 6.56 -6.73 -2.28
N VAL A 97 5.60 -6.73 -3.20
CA VAL A 97 4.86 -7.92 -3.62
C VAL A 97 5.53 -8.52 -4.85
N ALA A 98 6.02 -9.75 -4.71
CA ALA A 98 6.66 -10.48 -5.80
C ALA A 98 5.66 -11.12 -6.77
N ASP A 99 4.53 -11.62 -6.27
CA ASP A 99 3.49 -12.25 -7.08
C ASP A 99 2.11 -11.94 -6.49
N ILE A 100 1.35 -11.10 -7.19
CA ILE A 100 0.01 -10.65 -6.76
C ILE A 100 -0.99 -11.80 -6.64
N ARG A 101 -0.81 -12.89 -7.38
CA ARG A 101 -1.70 -14.05 -7.34
C ARG A 101 -1.65 -14.77 -5.99
N LYS A 102 -0.55 -14.62 -5.25
CA LYS A 102 -0.37 -15.20 -3.91
C LYS A 102 -0.95 -14.34 -2.79
N GLU A 103 -1.36 -13.12 -3.09
CA GLU A 103 -1.93 -12.21 -2.09
C GLU A 103 -3.39 -12.54 -1.76
N ASN A 104 -4.08 -13.34 -2.59
CA ASN A 104 -5.47 -13.76 -2.38
C ASN A 104 -6.37 -12.58 -1.97
N LEU A 105 -6.28 -11.48 -2.73
CA LEU A 105 -6.92 -10.19 -2.43
C LEU A 105 -8.41 -10.36 -2.06
N ASP A 106 -9.11 -11.26 -2.76
CA ASP A 106 -10.54 -11.47 -2.55
C ASP A 106 -10.91 -12.09 -1.20
N THR A 107 -9.95 -12.65 -0.48
CA THR A 107 -10.17 -13.27 0.83
C THR A 107 -9.46 -12.52 1.96
N ARG A 108 -8.39 -11.79 1.64
CA ARG A 108 -7.54 -11.11 2.63
C ARG A 108 -7.93 -9.66 2.86
N LEU A 109 -8.61 -9.03 1.91
CA LEU A 109 -9.16 -7.69 2.08
C LEU A 109 -10.63 -7.83 2.43
N TRP A 110 -11.02 -7.21 3.54
CA TRP A 110 -12.43 -7.12 3.93
C TRP A 110 -13.13 -6.00 3.16
N GLY A 111 -12.39 -4.98 2.73
CA GLY A 111 -12.88 -3.98 1.81
C GLY A 111 -12.58 -4.28 0.35
N ARG A 112 -13.07 -3.39 -0.52
CA ARG A 112 -13.03 -3.54 -1.99
C ARG A 112 -12.66 -2.23 -2.69
N CYS A 113 -11.70 -1.51 -2.13
CA CYS A 113 -11.25 -0.23 -2.68
C CYS A 113 -10.07 -0.41 -3.64
N GLY A 114 -9.94 0.48 -4.64
CA GLY A 114 -8.83 0.48 -5.59
C GLY A 114 -9.16 -0.02 -7.00
N THR A 115 -8.22 0.20 -7.91
CA THR A 115 -8.43 0.00 -9.36
C THR A 115 -8.63 -1.45 -9.78
N TYR A 116 -8.16 -2.42 -9.00
CA TYR A 116 -8.37 -3.86 -9.23
C TYR A 116 -9.86 -4.23 -9.20
N TYR A 117 -10.64 -3.64 -8.30
CA TYR A 117 -12.06 -3.94 -8.14
C TYR A 117 -12.94 -3.16 -9.12
N LEU A 118 -12.45 -2.04 -9.66
CA LEU A 118 -13.13 -1.31 -10.74
C LEU A 118 -13.09 -2.09 -12.06
N GLN A 119 -11.99 -2.78 -12.34
CA GLN A 119 -11.80 -3.57 -13.57
C GLN A 119 -12.57 -4.90 -13.60
N LYS A 120 -13.12 -5.37 -12.47
CA LYS A 120 -13.92 -6.61 -12.39
C LYS A 120 -15.42 -6.40 -12.67
N LYS A 121 -15.84 -5.16 -12.93
CA LYS A 121 -17.25 -4.82 -13.18
C LYS A 121 -17.67 -4.94 -14.65
N ASP A 122 -16.78 -5.41 -15.52
CA ASP A 122 -17.03 -5.69 -16.94
C ASP A 122 -17.18 -7.19 -17.20
#